data_AF-W4NAL9-F1
#
_entry.id   AF-W4NAL9-F1
#
_cell.length_a   1.000
_cell.length_b   1.000
_cell.length_c   1.000
_cell.angle_alpha   90.00
_cell.angle_beta   90.00
_cell.angle_gamma   90.00
#
_symmetry.space_group_name_H-M   'P 1'
#
loop_
_entity.id
_entity.type
_entity.pdbx_description
1 polymer ?
#
loop_
_entity_poly.entity_id
_entity_poly.type
_entity_poly.pdbx_seq_one_letter_code
_entity_poly.pdbx_strand_id
1 'polypeptide(L)'
;MTKKYIGNYPLTIRISVGGLDLGSIDIKVPTYINPHTPLYYDRDLINGYETVDLHGSLPRDFRKKVRETFIEAMKALEESLNEETEVIAHEKSSMA
;
A
#
# COMPACT_ATOMS: atom_id res chain seq x y z
N MET A 1 -16.82 -4.96 22.57
CA MET A 1 -15.40 -4.61 22.83
C MET A 1 -15.04 -3.43 21.95
N THR A 2 -14.65 -2.31 22.57
CA THR A 2 -14.27 -1.06 21.89
C THR A 2 -12.83 -1.17 21.39
N LYS A 3 -12.63 -1.09 20.08
CA LYS A 3 -11.31 -1.02 19.46
C LYS A 3 -10.75 0.40 19.59
N LYS A 4 -9.47 0.54 19.94
CA LYS A 4 -8.76 1.83 20.02
C LYS A 4 -7.89 2.01 18.77
N TYR A 5 -8.03 3.15 18.10
CA TYR A 5 -7.16 3.54 16.99
C TYR A 5 -5.75 3.84 17.51
N ILE A 6 -4.73 3.31 16.82
CA ILE A 6 -3.32 3.49 17.24
C ILE A 6 -2.44 4.11 16.16
N GLY A 7 -2.96 4.33 14.95
CA GLY A 7 -2.20 4.88 13.83
C GLY A 7 -2.48 4.14 12.54
N ASN A 8 -1.60 4.34 11.55
CA ASN A 8 -1.71 3.71 10.25
C ASN A 8 -0.56 2.72 10.03
N TYR A 9 -0.89 1.50 9.60
CA TYR A 9 0.08 0.56 9.07
C TYR A 9 0.49 1.01 7.65
N PRO A 10 1.79 1.23 7.38
CA PRO A 10 2.26 1.55 6.04
C PRO A 10 2.28 0.28 5.20
N LEU A 11 1.63 0.33 4.03
CA LEU A 11 1.69 -0.73 3.03
C LEU A 11 2.17 -0.14 1.72
N THR A 12 3.33 -0.57 1.23
CA THR A 12 3.87 -0.13 -0.05
C THR A 12 3.71 -1.26 -1.07
N ILE A 13 3.02 -0.98 -2.18
CA ILE A 13 2.92 -1.89 -3.32
C ILE A 13 3.92 -1.42 -4.37
N ARG A 14 4.94 -2.23 -4.67
CA ARG A 14 5.93 -1.94 -5.70
C ARG A 14 5.47 -2.51 -7.04
N ILE A 15 5.54 -1.71 -8.09
CA ILE A 15 5.19 -2.10 -9.45
C ILE A 15 6.50 -2.31 -10.21
N SER A 16 6.76 -3.56 -10.59
CA SER A 16 7.94 -3.90 -11.39
C SER A 16 7.56 -4.78 -12.57
N VAL A 17 8.07 -4.45 -13.77
CA VAL A 17 7.85 -5.23 -15.00
C VAL A 17 9.20 -5.62 -15.57
N GLY A 18 9.45 -6.92 -15.75
CA GLY A 18 10.71 -7.42 -16.33
C GLY A 18 11.97 -7.02 -15.55
N GLY A 19 11.85 -6.76 -14.24
CA GLY A 19 12.95 -6.28 -13.40
C GLY A 19 13.16 -4.77 -13.39
N LEU A 20 12.42 -4.01 -14.20
CA LEU A 20 12.38 -2.55 -14.14
C LEU A 20 11.37 -2.11 -13.07
N ASP A 21 11.80 -1.25 -12.15
CA ASP A 21 10.94 -0.64 -11.15
C ASP A 21 10.22 0.57 -11.76
N LEU A 22 8.90 0.47 -11.87
CA LEU A 22 8.05 1.53 -12.43
C LEU A 22 7.55 2.48 -11.35
N GLY A 23 7.67 2.11 -10.08
CA GLY A 23 7.27 2.95 -8.96
C GLY A 23 6.62 2.18 -7.82
N SER A 24 6.11 2.94 -6.86
CA SER A 24 5.47 2.40 -5.68
C SER A 24 4.23 3.17 -5.28
N ILE A 25 3.24 2.46 -4.75
CA ILE A 25 2.00 3.01 -4.23
C ILE A 25 2.00 2.81 -2.72
N ASP A 26 1.97 3.91 -1.98
CA ASP A 26 1.86 3.90 -0.53
C ASP A 26 0.41 3.96 -0.07
N ILE A 27 -0.02 2.92 0.64
CA ILE A 27 -1.34 2.80 1.22
C ILE A 27 -1.22 2.91 2.74
N LYS A 28 -1.90 3.91 3.32
CA LYS A 28 -1.98 4.10 4.77
C LYS A 28 -3.23 3.42 5.30
N VAL A 29 -3.07 2.34 6.06
CA VAL A 29 -4.20 1.54 6.54
C VAL A 29 -4.43 1.80 8.03
N PRO A 30 -5.64 2.23 8.44
CA PRO A 30 -5.91 2.49 9.84
C PRO A 30 -5.88 1.19 10.66
N THR A 31 -5.08 1.19 11.72
CA THR A 31 -4.86 0.05 12.59
C THR A 31 -5.51 0.27 13.94
N TYR A 32 -6.16 -0.77 14.44
CA TYR A 32 -6.86 -0.74 15.71
C TYR A 32 -6.41 -1.89 16.61
N ILE A 33 -6.25 -1.61 17.89
CA ILE A 33 -6.02 -2.63 18.92
C ILE A 33 -7.26 -2.79 19.78
N ASN A 34 -7.46 -3.98 20.33
CA ASN A 34 -8.33 -4.11 21.49
C ASN A 34 -7.48 -3.70 22.71
N PRO A 35 -7.89 -2.67 23.49
CA PRO A 35 -7.13 -2.19 24.63
C PRO A 35 -7.02 -3.23 25.75
N HIS A 36 -7.83 -4.29 25.71
CA HIS A 36 -7.77 -5.42 26.63
C HIS A 36 -6.98 -6.62 26.08
N THR A 37 -6.37 -6.50 24.89
CA THR A 37 -5.49 -7.55 24.39
C THR A 37 -4.25 -7.62 25.28
N PRO A 38 -3.88 -8.81 25.79
CA PRO A 38 -2.64 -8.97 26.55
C PRO A 38 -1.44 -8.59 25.68
N LEU A 39 -0.55 -7.81 26.27
CA LEU A 39 0.73 -7.45 25.67
C LEU A 39 1.67 -8.63 25.81
N TYR A 40 2.23 -9.08 24.70
CA TYR A 40 3.28 -10.09 24.71
C TYR A 40 4.61 -9.39 24.54
N TYR A 41 5.49 -9.65 25.51
CA TYR A 41 6.86 -9.19 25.46
C TYR A 41 7.69 -10.40 25.06
N ASP A 42 8.25 -10.35 23.86
CA ASP A 42 9.26 -11.31 23.45
C ASP A 42 10.63 -10.70 23.70
N ARG A 43 11.54 -11.47 24.30
CA ARG A 43 12.93 -11.04 24.48
C ARG A 43 13.76 -11.29 23.24
N ASP A 44 13.12 -11.43 22.08
CA ASP A 44 13.82 -11.55 20.82
C ASP A 44 14.37 -10.17 20.41
N LEU A 45 15.69 -10.07 20.51
CA LEU A 45 16.48 -8.90 20.13
C LEU A 45 16.52 -8.80 18.61
N ILE A 46 15.59 -8.06 18.02
CA ILE A 46 15.72 -7.61 16.63
C ILE A 46 16.63 -6.37 16.63
N ASN A 47 17.80 -6.47 15.98
CA ASN A 47 18.81 -5.40 15.93
C ASN A 47 19.32 -4.89 17.30
N GLY A 48 19.27 -5.72 18.35
CA GLY A 48 19.78 -5.37 19.68
C GLY A 48 18.83 -4.55 20.56
N TYR A 49 17.55 -4.43 20.19
CA TYR A 49 16.52 -3.76 20.99
C TYR A 49 15.49 -4.76 21.52
N GLU A 50 15.07 -4.56 22.76
CA GLU A 50 13.91 -5.24 23.35
C GLU A 50 12.66 -4.91 22.52
N THR A 51 11.92 -5.92 22.06
CA THR A 51 10.73 -5.72 21.21
C THR A 51 9.45 -6.03 21.98
N VAL A 52 8.42 -5.19 21.77
CA VAL A 52 7.08 -5.41 22.31
C VAL A 52 6.16 -5.71 21.14
N ASP A 53 5.65 -6.93 21.09
CA ASP A 53 4.75 -7.35 20.02
C ASP A 53 3.30 -7.00 20.36
N LEU A 54 2.77 -6.04 19.60
CA LEU A 54 1.38 -5.64 19.65
C LEU A 54 0.60 -6.32 18.54
N HIS A 55 -0.27 -7.27 18.91
CA HIS A 55 -1.20 -7.88 17.98
C HIS A 55 -2.37 -6.93 17.68
N GLY A 56 -2.23 -6.15 16.61
CA GLY A 56 -3.29 -5.32 16.06
C GLY A 56 -4.29 -6.10 15.20
N SER A 57 -5.50 -5.59 15.10
CA SER A 57 -6.47 -6.05 14.10
C SER A 57 -6.53 -5.06 12.94
N LEU A 58 -6.36 -5.57 11.73
CA LEU A 58 -6.69 -4.81 10.53
C LEU A 58 -8.21 -4.62 10.42
N PRO A 59 -8.67 -3.60 9.68
CA PRO A 59 -10.09 -3.44 9.34
C PRO A 59 -10.66 -4.69 8.68
N ARG A 60 -11.94 -5.02 8.92
CA ARG A 60 -12.58 -6.21 8.33
C ARG A 60 -12.57 -6.17 6.79
N ASP A 61 -12.61 -4.98 6.23
CA ASP A 61 -12.58 -4.66 4.80
C ASP A 61 -11.16 -4.44 4.27
N PHE A 62 -10.10 -4.71 5.04
CA PHE A 62 -8.72 -4.47 4.64
C PHE A 62 -8.37 -5.04 3.26
N ARG A 63 -8.65 -6.34 3.06
CA ARG A 63 -8.36 -7.03 1.78
C ARG A 63 -9.11 -6.39 0.61
N LYS A 64 -10.33 -5.91 0.86
CA LYS A 64 -11.16 -5.24 -0.15
C LYS A 64 -10.55 -3.88 -0.51
N LYS A 65 -10.21 -3.05 0.49
CA LYS A 65 -9.59 -1.74 0.29
C LYS A 65 -8.26 -1.83 -0.46
N VAL A 66 -7.38 -2.74 -0.07
CA VAL A 66 -6.09 -2.95 -0.76
C VAL A 66 -6.32 -3.32 -2.23
N ARG A 67 -7.29 -4.20 -2.50
CA ARG A 67 -7.62 -4.60 -3.88
C ARG A 67 -8.19 -3.44 -4.69
N GLU A 68 -9.11 -2.66 -4.13
CA GLU A 68 -9.74 -1.52 -4.81
C GLU A 68 -8.69 -0.43 -5.12
N THR A 69 -7.86 -0.06 -4.14
CA THR A 69 -6.78 0.92 -4.34
C THR A 69 -5.76 0.45 -5.38
N PHE A 70 -5.43 -0.85 -5.39
CA PHE A 70 -4.56 -1.40 -6.42
C PHE A 70 -5.19 -1.30 -7.82
N ILE A 71 -6.46 -1.63 -7.98
CA ILE A 71 -7.17 -1.54 -9.26
C ILE A 71 -7.24 -0.08 -9.74
N GLU A 72 -7.57 0.86 -8.86
CA GLU A 72 -7.61 2.30 -9.19
C GLU A 72 -6.24 2.80 -9.66
N ALA A 73 -5.17 2.43 -8.97
CA ALA A 73 -3.82 2.82 -9.37
C ALA A 73 -3.40 2.20 -10.71
N MET A 74 -3.77 0.94 -10.97
CA MET A 74 -3.50 0.30 -12.27
C MET A 74 -4.29 0.95 -13.42
N LYS A 75 -5.54 1.38 -13.18
CA LYS A 75 -6.32 2.14 -14.16
C LYS A 75 -5.69 3.51 -14.45
N ALA A 76 -5.30 4.25 -13.42
CA ALA A 76 -4.63 5.53 -13.59
C ALA A 76 -3.30 5.38 -14.37
N LEU A 77 -2.58 4.28 -14.15
CA LEU A 77 -1.39 3.96 -14.92
C LEU A 77 -1.73 3.66 -16.39
N GLU A 78 -2.78 2.87 -16.66
CA GLU A 78 -3.23 2.57 -18.02
C GLU A 78 -3.69 3.83 -18.77
N GLU A 79 -4.45 4.71 -18.10
CA GLU A 79 -4.85 6.02 -18.64
C GLU A 79 -3.63 6.88 -18.99
N SER A 80 -2.65 6.99 -18.08
CA SER A 80 -1.42 7.75 -18.34
C SER A 80 -0.62 7.22 -19.53
N LEU A 81 -0.56 5.90 -19.72
CA LEU A 81 0.15 5.28 -20.85
C LEU A 81 -0.59 5.48 -22.18
N ASN A 82 -1.92 5.48 -22.15
CA ASN A 82 -2.75 5.74 -23.34
C ASN A 82 -2.68 7.22 -23.76
N GLU A 83 -2.69 8.15 -22.79
CA GLU A 83 -2.51 9.58 -23.08
C GLU A 83 -1.15 9.87 -23.74
N GLU A 84 -0.06 9.26 -23.25
CA GLU A 84 1.26 9.40 -23.89
C GLU A 84 1.29 8.87 -25.33
N THR A 85 0.59 7.78 -25.61
CA THR A 85 0.57 7.19 -26.97
C THR A 85 -0.25 8.03 -27.96
N GLU A 86 -1.34 8.67 -27.52
CA GLU A 86 -2.12 9.59 -28.35
C GLU A 86 -1.38 10.89 -28.68
N VAL A 87 -0.65 11.46 -27.71
CA VAL A 87 0.19 12.65 -27.94
C VAL A 87 1.29 12.38 -28.97
N ILE A 88 1.98 11.24 -28.86
CA ILE A 88 3.03 10.84 -29.82
C ILE A 88 2.46 10.61 -31.22
N ALA A 89 1.24 10.05 -31.32
CA ALA A 89 0.57 9.85 -32.61
C ALA A 89 0.17 11.18 -33.27
N HIS A 90 -0.30 12.15 -32.47
CA HIS A 90 -0.72 13.45 -32.97
C HIS A 90 0.46 14.31 -33.44
N GLU A 91 1.61 14.25 -32.76
CA GLU A 91 2.83 14.95 -33.21
C GLU A 91 3.35 14.39 -34.55
N LYS A 92 3.36 13.06 -34.72
CA LYS A 92 3.79 12.43 -35.99
C LYS A 92 2.86 12.75 -37.15
N SER A 93 1.56 12.85 -36.92
CA SER A 93 0.60 13.21 -37.97
C SER A 93 0.62 14.70 -38.33
N SER A 94 1.14 15.57 -37.46
CA SER A 94 1.29 17.01 -37.74
C SER A 94 2.58 17.35 -38.48
N MET A 95 3.52 16.41 -38.60
CA MET A 95 4.82 16.59 -39.27
C MET A 95 4.89 15.93 -40.66
N ALA A 96 3.83 15.25 -41.09
CA ALA A 96 3.69 14.62 -42.41
C ALA A 96 2.74 15.45 -43.30
#